data_AF-A0A2N1U3W9-F1
#
_entry.id   AF-A0A2N1U3W9-F1
#
_cell.length_a   1.000
_cell.length_b   1.000
_cell.length_c   1.000
_cell.angle_alpha   90.00
_cell.angle_beta   90.00
_cell.angle_gamma   90.00
#
_symmetry.space_group_name_H-M   'P 1'
#
loop_
_entity.id
_entity.type
_entity.pdbx_description
1 polymer ?
#
loop_
_entity_poly.entity_id
_entity_poly.type
_entity_poly.pdbx_seq_one_letter_code
_entity_poly.pdbx_strand_id
1 'polypeptide(L)'
;MKKVLVAAFAAVICCTQAFAFDVSPTQINTGKKIAKKVTVSQEFIRKLFTNKSMVEGIEMLSVTDDGNRLSSIRGTLSSPLSGNIGVAARDYIQENAALFNLPRSDVDFLRMMKNFENDGVTHLTWNMIIDGVFVRNATIELTVDKDGVVTLAHGSLPEINEITNQITLERYQAIGLAKQAIKADKFRAVPEAELQIVAEENGTARMAYVAKLAVENPLGDYEVVVDAETGDIMHVNNEMNFHTGLGAVYVTNPLRCDITKEELLHLTATTPTGEFCAVDNEDGPESDREDSIHIYEPENTHFEEIGMYNYITTIHDFFKTLGHDKLDRPMKAVVHLGDNYDNAYFSPWQGMVAFGDGNKFNCLAREASVAYHEYSHAVLNSIKYLAYSGESGALNEGQADYFACSVTDDPLLGEWVVAKMEKPFLRNVENDLHYPEDIHGEVHADGKIWGAVLWDLRKALGKEVSDILIYTSHYNLKSSSCKFIDGYNAIITADKTLNEGKNIEAIDKVFADRGIVAASYNGAVLTASDIRRISQFKEAHNE
;
A
#
# COMPACT_ATOMS: atom_id res chain seq x y z
N MET A 1 38.06 20.04 39.24
CA MET A 1 38.71 19.48 38.04
C MET A 1 37.92 18.25 37.59
N LYS A 2 37.38 18.29 36.35
CA LYS A 2 36.91 17.22 35.43
C LYS A 2 36.23 15.97 36.04
N LYS A 3 34.91 15.80 35.87
CA LYS A 3 34.21 14.97 34.82
C LYS A 3 34.70 13.51 34.82
N VAL A 4 33.87 12.47 34.97
CA VAL A 4 32.78 12.05 34.08
C VAL A 4 31.78 11.15 34.82
N LEU A 5 30.49 11.39 34.59
CA LEU A 5 29.33 10.55 34.91
C LEU A 5 29.34 9.28 34.03
N VAL A 6 29.12 8.10 34.62
CA VAL A 6 28.76 6.89 33.86
C VAL A 6 27.24 6.78 33.87
N ALA A 7 26.64 7.04 32.72
CA ALA A 7 25.28 6.65 32.39
C ALA A 7 25.33 5.24 31.76
N ALA A 8 24.40 4.36 32.14
CA ALA A 8 24.03 3.21 31.33
C ALA A 8 22.52 3.07 31.41
N PHE A 9 21.88 3.49 30.32
CA PHE A 9 20.47 3.39 29.99
C PHE A 9 20.04 1.92 29.96
N ALA A 10 18.99 1.58 30.71
CA ALA A 10 18.09 0.49 30.36
C ALA A 10 16.87 1.15 29.71
N ALA A 11 16.88 1.23 28.38
CA ALA A 11 15.68 1.53 27.61
C ALA A 11 15.40 0.30 26.75
N VAL A 12 14.31 -0.38 27.10
CA VAL A 12 13.62 -1.37 26.29
C VAL A 12 13.24 -0.68 24.98
N ILE A 13 13.94 -1.01 23.90
CA ILE A 13 13.57 -0.59 22.56
C ILE A 13 12.68 -1.72 22.01
N CYS A 14 11.39 -1.68 22.39
CA CYS A 14 10.35 -2.22 21.51
C CYS A 14 10.22 -1.23 20.36
N CYS A 15 11.01 -1.41 19.30
CA CYS A 15 10.76 -0.75 18.04
C CYS A 15 9.72 -1.58 17.27
N THR A 16 8.45 -1.47 17.66
CA THR A 16 7.40 -1.58 16.65
C THR A 16 7.55 -0.33 15.79
N GLN A 17 8.13 -0.48 14.60
CA GLN A 17 7.94 0.52 13.56
C GLN A 17 6.48 0.44 13.17
N ALA A 18 5.63 1.20 13.86
CA ALA A 18 4.28 1.48 13.43
C ALA A 18 4.39 2.21 12.09
N PHE A 19 4.30 1.46 11.00
CA PHE A 19 4.00 2.01 9.69
C PHE A 19 2.56 2.50 9.74
N ALA A 20 2.38 3.75 10.14
CA ALA A 20 1.11 4.43 9.93
C ALA A 20 0.92 4.57 8.41
N PHE A 21 0.10 3.70 7.81
CA PHE A 21 -0.39 3.91 6.46
C PHE A 21 -1.37 5.09 6.51
N ASP A 22 -1.01 6.21 5.89
CA ASP A 22 -1.81 7.44 5.83
C ASP A 22 -3.08 7.33 4.97
N VAL A 23 -3.36 6.16 4.36
CA VAL A 23 -4.47 5.97 3.41
C VAL A 23 -5.13 4.61 3.61
N SER A 24 -6.46 4.60 3.69
CA SER A 24 -7.25 3.36 3.81
C SER A 24 -7.03 2.49 2.56
N PRO A 25 -6.67 1.20 2.71
CA PRO A 25 -6.36 0.29 1.59
C PRO A 25 -7.55 0.01 0.66
N THR A 26 -8.77 0.39 1.05
CA THR A 26 -10.00 0.14 0.28
C THR A 26 -10.61 1.38 -0.35
N GLN A 27 -9.99 2.56 -0.18
CA GLN A 27 -10.38 3.75 -0.91
C GLN A 27 -9.91 3.64 -2.37
N ILE A 28 -10.81 3.15 -3.23
CA ILE A 28 -10.66 3.30 -4.69
C ILE A 28 -10.94 4.77 -5.04
N ASN A 29 -9.98 5.66 -4.77
CA ASN A 29 -10.03 7.03 -5.24
C ASN A 29 -9.35 7.09 -6.61
N THR A 30 -10.13 7.13 -7.69
CA THR A 30 -9.58 7.18 -9.07
C THR A 30 -8.96 8.54 -9.44
N GLY A 31 -8.89 9.49 -8.50
CA GLY A 31 -8.23 10.79 -8.68
C GLY A 31 -6.83 10.82 -8.08
N LYS A 32 -5.78 10.74 -8.91
CA LYS A 32 -4.40 11.10 -8.51
C LYS A 32 -4.36 12.60 -8.14
N LYS A 33 -4.46 12.94 -6.85
CA LYS A 33 -4.23 14.31 -6.36
C LYS A 33 -2.78 14.49 -5.93
N ILE A 34 -1.99 15.18 -6.75
CA ILE A 34 -0.68 15.69 -6.34
C ILE A 34 -0.92 17.00 -5.60
N ALA A 35 -0.48 17.11 -4.34
CA ALA A 35 -0.54 18.36 -3.59
C ALA A 35 0.22 19.46 -4.34
N LYS A 36 -0.51 20.37 -4.99
CA LYS A 36 0.06 21.56 -5.64
C LYS A 36 0.05 22.71 -4.64
N LYS A 37 1.12 23.50 -4.66
CA LYS A 37 1.14 24.77 -3.92
C LYS A 37 0.10 25.72 -4.52
N VAL A 38 -1.01 25.93 -3.81
CA VAL A 38 -2.11 26.80 -4.25
C VAL A 38 -1.70 28.26 -4.09
N THR A 39 -1.96 29.08 -5.11
CA THR A 39 -1.74 30.54 -5.07
C THR A 39 -3.09 31.23 -5.08
N VAL A 40 -3.34 32.09 -4.09
CA VAL A 40 -4.58 32.86 -4.01
C VAL A 40 -4.64 33.85 -5.19
N SER A 41 -5.72 33.81 -5.96
CA SER A 41 -5.86 34.70 -7.12
C SER A 41 -6.13 36.15 -6.72
N GLN A 42 -5.62 37.08 -7.53
CA GLN A 42 -5.89 38.52 -7.34
C GLN A 42 -7.39 38.84 -7.41
N GLU A 43 -8.14 38.07 -8.17
CA GLU A 43 -9.60 38.20 -8.24
C GLU A 43 -10.26 37.79 -6.93
N PHE A 44 -9.86 36.67 -6.33
CA PHE A 44 -10.36 36.26 -5.02
C PHE A 44 -10.04 37.30 -3.94
N ILE A 45 -8.81 37.82 -3.92
CA ILE A 45 -8.42 38.90 -2.99
C ILE A 45 -9.39 40.08 -3.13
N ARG A 46 -9.71 40.51 -4.35
CA ARG A 46 -10.67 41.61 -4.56
C ARG A 46 -12.07 41.28 -4.03
N LYS A 47 -12.55 40.03 -4.20
CA LYS A 47 -13.84 39.56 -3.66
C LYS A 47 -13.88 39.70 -2.12
N LEU A 48 -12.77 39.40 -1.44
CA LEU A 48 -12.66 39.48 0.03
C LEU A 48 -12.84 40.89 0.58
N PHE A 49 -12.28 41.91 -0.08
CA PHE A 49 -12.30 43.30 0.38
C PHE A 49 -13.58 44.08 0.06
N THR A 50 -14.63 43.41 -0.44
CA THR A 50 -15.93 44.04 -0.69
C THR A 50 -16.66 44.44 0.60
N ASN A 51 -16.43 43.72 1.71
CA ASN A 51 -17.02 43.98 3.02
C ASN A 51 -15.92 44.29 4.07
N LYS A 52 -15.62 45.57 4.29
CA LYS A 52 -14.52 46.01 5.17
C LYS A 52 -14.65 45.55 6.62
N SER A 53 -15.86 45.53 7.17
CA SER A 53 -16.09 45.11 8.56
C SER A 53 -15.85 43.62 8.78
N MET A 54 -16.15 42.78 7.78
CA MET A 54 -15.84 41.36 7.85
C MET A 54 -14.32 41.13 7.83
N VAL A 55 -13.58 41.86 6.99
CA VAL A 55 -12.11 41.69 6.86
C VAL A 55 -11.37 41.94 8.17
N GLU A 56 -11.80 42.92 8.96
CA GLU A 56 -11.17 43.24 10.25
C GLU A 56 -11.32 42.11 11.28
N GLY A 57 -12.37 41.30 11.15
CA GLY A 57 -12.66 40.18 12.06
C GLY A 57 -12.10 38.83 11.61
N ILE A 58 -11.42 38.73 10.46
CA ILE A 58 -10.90 37.46 9.94
C ILE A 58 -9.71 36.99 10.78
N GLU A 59 -9.81 35.78 11.31
CA GLU A 59 -8.70 35.11 11.99
C GLU A 59 -7.95 34.15 11.05
N MET A 60 -8.68 33.44 10.18
CA MET A 60 -8.09 32.51 9.21
C MET A 60 -9.03 32.32 8.01
N LEU A 61 -8.42 32.16 6.84
CA LEU A 61 -9.11 31.88 5.58
C LEU A 61 -8.32 30.86 4.77
N SER A 62 -9.03 29.93 4.14
CA SER A 62 -8.52 29.00 3.13
C SER A 62 -9.29 29.15 1.82
N VAL A 63 -8.62 28.83 0.72
CA VAL A 63 -9.19 28.83 -0.64
C VAL A 63 -9.24 27.41 -1.20
N THR A 64 -10.06 27.21 -2.23
CA THR A 64 -10.14 25.98 -3.03
C THR A 64 -8.79 25.67 -3.71
N ASP A 65 -8.60 24.42 -4.16
CA ASP A 65 -7.34 23.95 -4.79
C ASP A 65 -6.92 24.78 -6.03
N ASP A 66 -7.88 25.43 -6.69
CA ASP A 66 -7.68 26.36 -7.82
C ASP A 66 -7.23 27.78 -7.40
N GLY A 67 -7.29 28.10 -6.10
CA GLY A 67 -6.95 29.40 -5.52
C GLY A 67 -7.96 30.52 -5.79
N ASN A 68 -9.10 30.22 -6.40
CA ASN A 68 -10.04 31.21 -6.93
C ASN A 68 -11.29 31.43 -6.08
N ARG A 69 -11.60 30.50 -5.17
CA ARG A 69 -12.86 30.52 -4.41
C ARG A 69 -12.63 30.24 -2.93
N LEU A 70 -13.62 30.62 -2.12
CA LEU A 70 -13.57 30.40 -0.68
C LEU A 70 -13.73 28.91 -0.37
N SER A 71 -12.82 28.35 0.44
CA SER A 71 -12.99 27.04 1.05
C SER A 71 -13.55 27.18 2.47
N SER A 72 -12.88 27.97 3.32
CA SER A 72 -13.32 28.22 4.70
C SER A 72 -12.81 29.56 5.20
N ILE A 73 -13.59 30.23 6.04
CA ILE A 73 -13.23 31.48 6.71
C ILE A 73 -13.78 31.46 8.14
N ARG A 74 -12.93 31.78 9.12
CA ARG A 74 -13.32 31.88 10.54
C ARG A 74 -12.92 33.22 11.14
N GLY A 75 -13.67 33.66 12.14
CA GLY A 75 -13.43 34.88 12.90
C GLY A 75 -14.73 35.54 13.35
N THR A 76 -14.72 36.83 13.63
CA THR A 76 -15.94 37.62 13.88
C THR A 76 -16.45 38.19 12.55
N LEU A 77 -17.25 37.43 11.82
CA LEU A 77 -17.54 37.71 10.41
C LEU A 77 -18.78 38.59 10.19
N SER A 78 -19.61 38.76 11.21
CA SER A 78 -20.79 39.62 11.17
C SER A 78 -20.98 40.38 12.49
N SER A 79 -21.83 41.41 12.45
CA SER A 79 -22.54 41.81 13.68
C SER A 79 -23.60 40.76 14.05
N PRO A 80 -24.11 40.75 15.29
CA PRO A 80 -25.22 39.89 15.67
C PRO A 80 -26.37 39.94 14.65
N LEU A 81 -26.72 38.79 14.09
CA LEU A 81 -27.83 38.64 13.17
C LEU A 81 -29.14 38.91 13.91
N SER A 82 -30.04 39.65 13.27
CA SER A 82 -31.33 40.01 13.85
C SER A 82 -32.47 39.15 13.32
N GLY A 83 -33.41 38.76 14.18
CA GLY A 83 -34.63 38.07 13.78
C GLY A 83 -34.44 36.56 13.63
N ASN A 84 -35.08 35.97 12.61
CA ASN A 84 -34.95 34.53 12.36
C ASN A 84 -33.56 34.23 11.79
N ILE A 85 -32.74 33.47 12.53
CA ILE A 85 -31.35 33.19 12.16
C ILE A 85 -31.24 32.54 10.78
N GLY A 86 -32.16 31.66 10.38
CA GLY A 86 -32.13 31.04 9.05
C GLY A 86 -32.35 32.03 7.91
N VAL A 87 -33.21 33.04 8.12
CA VAL A 87 -33.43 34.12 7.15
C VAL A 87 -32.24 35.08 7.14
N ALA A 88 -31.82 35.56 8.32
CA ALA A 88 -30.72 36.51 8.45
C ALA A 88 -29.38 35.93 7.96
N ALA A 89 -29.15 34.63 8.12
CA ALA A 89 -27.97 33.96 7.60
C ALA A 89 -28.02 33.82 6.05
N ARG A 90 -29.21 33.67 5.46
CA ARG A 90 -29.38 33.75 3.99
C ARG A 90 -29.10 35.17 3.49
N ASP A 91 -29.57 36.19 4.20
CA ASP A 91 -29.28 37.59 3.88
C ASP A 91 -27.77 37.87 3.97
N TYR A 92 -27.08 37.34 4.99
CA TYR A 92 -25.62 37.41 5.09
C TYR A 92 -24.90 36.80 3.89
N ILE A 93 -25.35 35.64 3.38
CA ILE A 93 -24.79 35.04 2.15
C ILE A 93 -24.97 35.98 0.96
N GLN A 94 -26.15 36.58 0.84
CA GLN A 94 -26.48 37.50 -0.25
C GLN A 94 -25.66 38.80 -0.19
N GLU A 95 -25.49 39.38 1.00
CA GLU A 95 -24.64 40.56 1.23
C GLU A 95 -23.16 40.29 0.88
N ASN A 96 -22.72 39.04 1.04
CA ASN A 96 -21.38 38.59 0.72
C ASN A 96 -21.33 37.73 -0.56
N ALA A 97 -22.24 37.97 -1.51
CA ALA A 97 -22.41 37.16 -2.73
C ALA A 97 -21.10 36.93 -3.52
N ALA A 98 -20.24 37.95 -3.60
CA ALA A 98 -18.96 37.86 -4.29
C ALA A 98 -18.00 36.85 -3.64
N LEU A 99 -17.98 36.78 -2.30
CA LEU A 99 -17.14 35.84 -1.55
C LEU A 99 -17.57 34.38 -1.79
N PHE A 100 -18.88 34.14 -1.79
CA PHE A 100 -19.48 32.82 -1.97
C PHE A 100 -19.69 32.41 -3.44
N ASN A 101 -19.24 33.25 -4.38
CA ASN A 101 -19.33 33.03 -5.82
C ASN A 101 -20.77 32.80 -6.32
N LEU A 102 -21.72 33.62 -5.85
CA LEU A 102 -23.11 33.49 -6.27
C LEU A 102 -23.27 33.93 -7.74
N PRO A 103 -23.91 33.11 -8.60
CA PRO A 103 -24.08 33.41 -10.03
C PRO A 103 -24.98 34.61 -10.30
N ARG A 104 -25.86 34.97 -9.35
CA ARG A 104 -26.78 36.11 -9.39
C ARG A 104 -26.97 36.67 -7.99
N SER A 105 -27.51 37.89 -7.89
CA SER A 105 -27.81 38.52 -6.60
C SER A 105 -29.06 37.95 -5.92
N ASP A 106 -29.87 37.14 -6.60
CA ASP A 106 -30.93 36.35 -5.97
C ASP A 106 -30.34 35.06 -5.38
N VAL A 107 -31.05 34.45 -4.44
CA VAL A 107 -30.60 33.26 -3.70
C VAL A 107 -31.57 32.09 -3.88
N ASP A 108 -32.40 32.14 -4.92
CA ASP A 108 -33.48 31.16 -5.16
C ASP A 108 -32.94 29.81 -5.66
N PHE A 109 -31.69 29.79 -6.12
CA PHE A 109 -30.93 28.57 -6.36
C PHE A 109 -30.29 27.99 -5.09
N LEU A 110 -30.49 28.56 -3.90
CA LEU A 110 -30.04 27.97 -2.64
C LEU A 110 -31.21 27.30 -1.92
N ARG A 111 -31.09 25.99 -1.73
CA ARG A 111 -32.03 25.21 -0.92
C ARG A 111 -31.39 24.89 0.43
N MET A 112 -32.06 25.29 1.51
CA MET A 112 -31.64 24.94 2.87
C MET A 112 -31.79 23.43 3.08
N MET A 113 -30.70 22.78 3.46
CA MET A 113 -30.61 21.33 3.70
C MET A 113 -30.63 21.01 5.19
N LYS A 114 -29.96 21.83 5.99
CA LYS A 114 -29.87 21.68 7.44
C LYS A 114 -30.01 23.04 8.11
N ASN A 115 -30.72 23.03 9.23
CA ASN A 115 -30.81 24.11 10.18
C ASN A 115 -31.03 23.47 11.54
N PHE A 116 -29.97 23.42 12.34
CA PHE A 116 -30.05 22.85 13.68
C PHE A 116 -29.25 23.69 14.67
N GLU A 117 -29.70 23.68 15.91
CA GLU A 117 -29.04 24.36 17.02
C GLU A 117 -28.50 23.32 18.00
N ASN A 118 -27.28 23.54 18.48
CA ASN A 118 -26.70 22.77 19.58
C ASN A 118 -25.95 23.73 20.52
N ASP A 119 -26.27 23.70 21.81
CA ASP A 119 -25.66 24.56 22.85
C ASP A 119 -25.65 26.06 22.51
N GLY A 120 -26.73 26.55 21.90
CA GLY A 120 -26.88 27.95 21.47
C GLY A 120 -26.08 28.31 20.22
N VAL A 121 -25.40 27.35 19.58
CA VAL A 121 -24.73 27.52 18.30
C VAL A 121 -25.63 26.97 17.20
N THR A 122 -25.92 27.78 16.18
CA THR A 122 -26.74 27.38 15.04
C THR A 122 -25.85 27.02 13.85
N HIS A 123 -26.11 25.85 13.25
CA HIS A 123 -25.44 25.37 12.05
C HIS A 123 -26.43 25.30 10.90
N LEU A 124 -26.08 25.94 9.78
CA LEU A 124 -26.93 26.04 8.61
C LEU A 124 -26.19 25.59 7.36
N THR A 125 -26.85 24.81 6.51
CA THR A 125 -26.30 24.34 5.25
C THR A 125 -27.27 24.63 4.12
N TRP A 126 -26.79 25.24 3.05
CA TRP A 126 -27.51 25.40 1.79
C TRP A 126 -26.79 24.66 0.67
N ASN A 127 -27.55 24.08 -0.25
CA ASN A 127 -27.02 23.48 -1.48
C ASN A 127 -27.54 24.28 -2.68
N MET A 128 -26.68 24.49 -3.66
CA MET A 128 -27.08 25.00 -4.97
C MET A 128 -28.01 24.02 -5.68
N ILE A 129 -29.08 24.54 -6.29
CA ILE A 129 -30.07 23.81 -7.09
C ILE A 129 -30.27 24.55 -8.42
N ILE A 130 -30.26 23.82 -9.53
CA ILE A 130 -30.58 24.33 -10.87
C ILE A 130 -31.74 23.49 -11.40
N ASP A 131 -32.85 24.14 -11.77
CA ASP A 131 -34.04 23.49 -12.32
C ASP A 131 -34.55 22.30 -11.48
N GLY A 132 -34.44 22.41 -10.15
CA GLY A 132 -34.87 21.36 -9.22
C GLY A 132 -33.87 20.24 -8.97
N VAL A 133 -32.69 20.27 -9.62
CA VAL A 133 -31.62 19.29 -9.47
C VAL A 133 -30.48 19.87 -8.63
N PHE A 134 -30.03 19.13 -7.62
CA PHE A 134 -28.93 19.55 -6.77
C PHE A 134 -27.60 19.53 -7.51
N VAL A 135 -26.80 20.58 -7.33
CA VAL A 135 -25.41 20.62 -7.79
C VAL A 135 -24.54 19.94 -6.73
N ARG A 136 -23.83 18.89 -7.15
CA ARG A 136 -23.00 18.06 -6.27
C ARG A 136 -21.87 18.88 -5.66
N ASN A 137 -21.66 18.72 -4.35
CA ASN A 137 -20.60 19.41 -3.58
C ASN A 137 -20.65 20.95 -3.62
N ALA A 138 -21.75 21.55 -4.05
CA ALA A 138 -21.95 23.00 -4.14
C ALA A 138 -22.74 23.51 -2.93
N THR A 139 -22.13 23.41 -1.75
CA THR A 139 -22.74 23.83 -0.49
C THR A 139 -22.13 25.12 0.06
N ILE A 140 -22.93 25.87 0.80
CA ILE A 140 -22.48 26.95 1.69
C ILE A 140 -22.96 26.59 3.09
N GLU A 141 -22.05 26.68 4.06
CA GLU A 141 -22.36 26.38 5.45
C GLU A 141 -21.96 27.53 6.36
N LEU A 142 -22.83 27.85 7.33
CA LEU A 142 -22.60 28.90 8.31
C LEU A 142 -22.76 28.35 9.72
N THR A 143 -21.85 28.76 10.60
CA THR A 143 -21.98 28.59 12.05
C THR A 143 -22.20 29.96 12.69
N VAL A 144 -23.30 30.07 13.43
CA VAL A 144 -23.71 31.28 14.15
C VAL A 144 -23.62 30.97 15.65
N ASP A 145 -22.86 31.76 16.39
CA ASP A 145 -22.71 31.55 17.82
C ASP A 145 -23.94 32.01 18.63
N LYS A 146 -23.87 31.82 19.95
CA LYS A 146 -24.92 32.19 20.91
C LYS A 146 -25.26 33.68 20.94
N ASP A 147 -24.33 34.53 20.49
CA ASP A 147 -24.51 35.98 20.45
C ASP A 147 -25.07 36.41 19.07
N GLY A 148 -25.40 35.45 18.20
CA GLY A 148 -25.97 35.67 16.89
C GLY A 148 -24.93 36.04 15.84
N VAL A 149 -23.63 35.88 16.12
CA VAL A 149 -22.55 36.28 15.21
C VAL A 149 -22.15 35.12 14.32
N VAL A 150 -21.98 35.38 13.01
CA VAL A 150 -21.38 34.41 12.09
C VAL A 150 -19.90 34.25 12.46
N THR A 151 -19.52 33.06 12.90
CA THR A 151 -18.15 32.77 13.38
C THR A 151 -17.34 31.92 12.42
N LEU A 152 -18.02 31.16 11.56
CA LEU A 152 -17.40 30.27 10.58
C LEU A 152 -18.31 30.16 9.36
N ALA A 153 -17.71 30.30 8.18
CA ALA A 153 -18.36 30.03 6.91
C ALA A 153 -17.52 29.08 6.06
N HIS A 154 -18.18 28.11 5.43
CA HIS A 154 -17.56 27.15 4.52
C HIS A 154 -18.22 27.17 3.16
N GLY A 155 -17.41 26.85 2.15
CA GLY A 155 -17.87 26.58 0.80
C GLY A 155 -18.16 27.84 0.00
N SER A 156 -18.17 27.65 -1.30
CA SER A 156 -18.55 28.63 -2.32
C SER A 156 -19.02 27.87 -3.55
N LEU A 157 -19.84 28.50 -4.37
CA LEU A 157 -20.49 27.81 -5.48
C LEU A 157 -19.54 27.67 -6.68
N PRO A 158 -19.62 26.56 -7.43
CA PRO A 158 -18.94 26.46 -8.71
C PRO A 158 -19.54 27.43 -9.73
N GLU A 159 -18.72 27.87 -10.68
CA GLU A 159 -19.21 28.57 -11.85
C GLU A 159 -19.79 27.55 -12.83
N ILE A 160 -21.04 27.72 -13.24
CA ILE A 160 -21.71 26.86 -14.21
C ILE A 160 -22.34 27.73 -15.28
N ASN A 161 -21.70 27.74 -16.45
CA ASN A 161 -22.12 28.52 -17.61
C ASN A 161 -23.03 27.69 -18.54
N GLU A 162 -22.81 26.38 -18.60
CA GLU A 162 -23.56 25.48 -19.49
C GLU A 162 -23.64 24.06 -18.90
N ILE A 163 -24.79 23.41 -19.06
CA ILE A 163 -24.94 21.96 -18.84
C ILE A 163 -24.86 21.28 -20.22
N THR A 164 -23.86 20.44 -20.43
CA THR A 164 -23.45 20.01 -21.78
C THR A 164 -24.01 18.68 -22.23
N ASN A 165 -24.86 18.03 -21.43
CA ASN A 165 -25.44 16.72 -21.75
C ASN A 165 -26.96 16.69 -21.54
N GLN A 166 -27.59 15.66 -22.10
CA GLN A 166 -29.03 15.37 -21.93
C GLN A 166 -29.22 14.09 -21.12
N ILE A 167 -30.35 13.98 -20.43
CA ILE A 167 -30.67 12.76 -19.68
C ILE A 167 -31.25 11.74 -20.66
N THR A 168 -30.50 10.67 -20.92
CA THR A 168 -30.95 9.55 -21.77
C THR A 168 -31.08 8.24 -20.98
N LEU A 169 -30.41 8.15 -19.84
CA LEU A 169 -30.46 7.01 -18.94
C LEU A 169 -31.57 7.15 -17.89
N GLU A 170 -32.20 6.03 -17.60
CA GLU A 170 -33.09 5.88 -16.45
C GLU A 170 -32.31 5.53 -15.19
N ARG A 171 -32.85 5.89 -14.02
CA ARG A 171 -32.26 5.62 -12.69
C ARG A 171 -31.80 4.17 -12.52
N TYR A 172 -32.61 3.21 -12.98
CA TYR A 172 -32.30 1.78 -12.82
C TYR A 172 -31.14 1.32 -13.73
N GLN A 173 -30.95 1.97 -14.88
CA GLN A 173 -29.84 1.68 -15.79
C GLN A 173 -28.53 2.17 -15.18
N ALA A 174 -28.54 3.38 -14.60
CA ALA A 174 -27.38 3.90 -13.87
C ALA A 174 -26.99 3.02 -12.67
N ILE A 175 -27.96 2.52 -11.90
CA ILE A 175 -27.69 1.53 -10.84
C ILE A 175 -27.07 0.26 -11.43
N GLY A 176 -27.56 -0.24 -12.56
CA GLY A 176 -26.98 -1.41 -13.24
C GLY A 176 -25.52 -1.20 -13.65
N LEU A 177 -25.20 -0.04 -14.23
CA LEU A 177 -23.84 0.34 -14.61
C LEU A 177 -22.94 0.50 -13.38
N ALA A 178 -23.45 1.11 -12.30
CA ALA A 178 -22.71 1.25 -11.05
C ALA A 178 -22.36 -0.11 -10.43
N LYS A 179 -23.31 -1.05 -10.40
CA LYS A 179 -23.06 -2.44 -9.93
C LYS A 179 -21.97 -3.13 -10.74
N GLN A 180 -22.00 -2.96 -12.06
CA GLN A 180 -20.99 -3.53 -12.95
C GLN A 180 -19.61 -2.91 -12.71
N ALA A 181 -19.54 -1.60 -12.51
CA ALA A 181 -18.29 -0.87 -12.27
C ALA A 181 -17.54 -1.39 -11.03
N ILE A 182 -18.27 -1.68 -9.96
CA ILE A 182 -17.71 -2.19 -8.68
C ILE A 182 -17.74 -3.71 -8.55
N LYS A 183 -18.21 -4.43 -9.59
CA LYS A 183 -18.37 -5.90 -9.60
C LYS A 183 -19.19 -6.44 -8.43
N ALA A 184 -20.24 -5.71 -8.02
CA ALA A 184 -21.09 -6.10 -6.91
C ALA A 184 -22.04 -7.26 -7.26
N ASP A 185 -22.08 -8.28 -6.40
CA ASP A 185 -22.98 -9.43 -6.56
C ASP A 185 -24.04 -9.54 -5.45
N LYS A 186 -23.73 -9.07 -4.22
CA LYS A 186 -24.61 -9.13 -3.06
C LYS A 186 -24.67 -7.80 -2.32
N PHE A 187 -25.86 -7.41 -1.86
CA PHE A 187 -26.13 -6.10 -1.26
C PHE A 187 -26.67 -6.22 0.16
N ARG A 188 -26.21 -5.33 1.04
CA ARG A 188 -26.68 -5.19 2.42
C ARG A 188 -27.91 -4.28 2.52
N ALA A 189 -28.10 -3.39 1.55
CA ALA A 189 -29.27 -2.52 1.42
C ALA A 189 -29.70 -2.37 -0.04
N VAL A 190 -30.93 -1.90 -0.27
CA VAL A 190 -31.44 -1.62 -1.61
C VAL A 190 -30.62 -0.48 -2.23
N PRO A 191 -30.00 -0.66 -3.41
CA PRO A 191 -29.27 0.41 -4.08
C PRO A 191 -30.19 1.56 -4.48
N GLU A 192 -29.69 2.79 -4.32
CA GLU A 192 -30.41 4.00 -4.69
C GLU A 192 -29.54 4.85 -5.62
N ALA A 193 -30.16 5.65 -6.48
CA ALA A 193 -29.46 6.66 -7.26
C ALA A 193 -30.22 7.97 -7.28
N GLU A 194 -29.53 9.09 -7.27
CA GLU A 194 -30.13 10.42 -7.37
C GLU A 194 -29.51 11.19 -8.53
N LEU A 195 -30.33 11.90 -9.29
CA LEU A 195 -29.84 12.79 -10.34
C LEU A 195 -29.23 14.02 -9.69
N GLN A 196 -27.99 14.35 -10.06
CA GLN A 196 -27.26 15.53 -9.62
C GLN A 196 -26.52 16.18 -10.78
N ILE A 197 -26.18 17.45 -10.63
CA ILE A 197 -25.33 18.20 -11.56
C ILE A 197 -23.90 18.16 -11.04
N VAL A 198 -22.97 17.68 -11.85
CA VAL A 198 -21.54 17.62 -11.56
C VAL A 198 -20.85 18.76 -12.31
N ALA A 199 -20.32 19.74 -11.58
CA ALA A 199 -19.60 20.87 -12.16
C ALA A 199 -18.16 20.49 -12.53
N GLU A 200 -17.67 21.05 -13.63
CA GLU A 200 -16.31 20.88 -14.15
C GLU A 200 -15.50 22.18 -14.00
N GLU A 201 -14.17 22.09 -14.00
CA GLU A 201 -13.28 23.25 -13.75
C GLU A 201 -13.33 24.32 -14.85
N ASN A 202 -13.74 23.95 -16.06
CA ASN A 202 -13.88 24.83 -17.23
C ASN A 202 -15.20 25.63 -17.24
N GLY A 203 -16.03 25.51 -16.19
CA GLY A 203 -17.32 26.17 -16.09
C GLY A 203 -18.47 25.45 -16.81
N THR A 204 -18.25 24.25 -17.34
CA THR A 204 -19.33 23.37 -17.80
C THR A 204 -19.81 22.46 -16.67
N ALA A 205 -20.97 21.85 -16.84
CA ALA A 205 -21.47 20.84 -15.93
C ALA A 205 -22.18 19.71 -16.68
N ARG A 206 -22.29 18.56 -16.03
CA ARG A 206 -22.95 17.38 -16.57
C ARG A 206 -23.97 16.84 -15.58
N MET A 207 -25.14 16.44 -16.07
CA MET A 207 -26.11 15.64 -15.32
C MET A 207 -25.58 14.22 -15.15
N ALA A 208 -25.59 13.72 -13.91
CA ALA A 208 -25.14 12.38 -13.57
C ALA A 208 -26.02 11.77 -12.48
N TYR A 209 -26.14 10.45 -12.50
CA TYR A 209 -26.73 9.69 -11.40
C TYR A 209 -25.65 9.35 -10.38
N VAL A 210 -25.86 9.76 -9.13
CA VAL A 210 -25.04 9.37 -7.99
C VAL A 210 -25.68 8.15 -7.35
N ALA A 211 -25.15 6.96 -7.65
CA ALA A 211 -25.61 5.69 -7.13
C ALA A 211 -24.92 5.35 -5.81
N LYS A 212 -25.69 5.07 -4.76
CA LYS A 212 -25.23 4.61 -3.45
C LYS A 212 -25.54 3.13 -3.29
N LEU A 213 -24.50 2.32 -3.05
CA LEU A 213 -24.60 0.88 -2.98
C LEU A 213 -23.91 0.38 -1.70
N ALA A 214 -24.70 -0.09 -0.73
CA ALA A 214 -24.18 -0.85 0.40
C ALA A 214 -24.02 -2.31 -0.03
N VAL A 215 -22.78 -2.72 -0.32
CA VAL A 215 -22.43 -4.00 -0.93
C VAL A 215 -21.83 -4.93 0.13
N GLU A 216 -22.18 -6.20 0.07
CA GLU A 216 -21.62 -7.26 0.91
C GLU A 216 -20.41 -7.92 0.25
N ASN A 217 -20.46 -8.07 -1.08
CA ASN A 217 -19.35 -8.59 -1.88
C ASN A 217 -19.20 -7.83 -3.21
N PRO A 218 -18.08 -7.10 -3.43
CA PRO A 218 -17.07 -6.77 -2.42
C PRO A 218 -17.67 -5.94 -1.28
N LEU A 219 -17.22 -6.15 -0.05
CA LEU A 219 -17.72 -5.40 1.11
C LEU A 219 -17.42 -3.91 0.92
N GLY A 220 -18.42 -3.04 1.12
CA GLY A 220 -18.20 -1.60 1.05
C GLY A 220 -19.48 -0.78 0.96
N ASP A 221 -19.34 0.51 1.19
CA ASP A 221 -20.42 1.49 1.01
C ASP A 221 -20.02 2.41 -0.15
N TYR A 222 -20.41 2.02 -1.35
CA TYR A 222 -19.92 2.64 -2.58
C TYR A 222 -20.80 3.80 -3.03
N GLU A 223 -20.16 4.89 -3.44
CA GLU A 223 -20.78 5.98 -4.19
C GLU A 223 -20.20 6.00 -5.62
N VAL A 224 -21.04 5.74 -6.61
CA VAL A 224 -20.65 5.69 -8.03
C VAL A 224 -21.39 6.78 -8.80
N VAL A 225 -20.63 7.64 -9.47
CA VAL A 225 -21.18 8.72 -10.30
C VAL A 225 -21.19 8.27 -11.75
N VAL A 226 -22.39 8.18 -12.33
CA VAL A 226 -22.63 7.68 -13.69
C VAL A 226 -23.20 8.81 -14.55
N ASP A 227 -22.51 9.17 -15.64
CA ASP A 227 -22.98 10.19 -16.56
C ASP A 227 -24.37 9.85 -17.13
N ALA A 228 -25.31 10.79 -17.07
CA ALA A 228 -26.72 10.54 -17.38
C ALA A 228 -27.03 10.40 -18.87
N GLU A 229 -26.07 10.67 -19.76
CA GLU A 229 -26.22 10.53 -21.22
C GLU A 229 -25.52 9.26 -21.74
N THR A 230 -24.28 9.06 -21.31
CA THR A 230 -23.36 8.07 -21.87
C THR A 230 -23.30 6.79 -21.05
N GLY A 231 -23.55 6.89 -19.74
CA GLY A 231 -23.31 5.81 -18.80
C GLY A 231 -21.85 5.68 -18.35
N ASP A 232 -21.00 6.62 -18.74
CA ASP A 232 -19.60 6.64 -18.33
C ASP A 232 -19.47 6.79 -16.81
N ILE A 233 -18.56 6.01 -16.22
CA ILE A 233 -18.27 6.06 -14.79
C ILE A 233 -17.32 7.23 -14.54
N MET A 234 -17.86 8.32 -14.00
CA MET A 234 -17.11 9.54 -13.70
C MET A 234 -16.30 9.41 -12.42
N HIS A 235 -16.86 8.72 -11.41
CA HIS A 235 -16.24 8.58 -10.09
C HIS A 235 -16.73 7.30 -9.40
N VAL A 236 -15.86 6.70 -8.59
CA VAL A 236 -16.19 5.63 -7.64
C VAL A 236 -15.54 6.04 -6.32
N ASN A 237 -16.29 5.97 -5.23
CA ASN A 237 -15.76 6.08 -3.86
C ASN A 237 -16.23 4.89 -3.03
N ASN A 238 -15.41 4.42 -2.10
CA ASN A 238 -15.85 3.51 -1.04
C ASN A 238 -15.77 4.26 0.29
N GLU A 239 -16.92 4.49 0.91
CA GLU A 239 -17.08 5.24 2.16
C GLU A 239 -16.85 4.36 3.40
N MET A 240 -16.69 3.05 3.23
CA MET A 240 -16.44 2.13 4.34
C MET A 240 -14.99 2.21 4.81
N ASN A 241 -14.81 2.48 6.10
CA ASN A 241 -13.53 2.32 6.78
C ASN A 241 -13.39 0.87 7.24
N PHE A 242 -12.35 0.19 6.78
CA PHE A 242 -11.99 -1.15 7.26
C PHE A 242 -11.11 -0.99 8.50
N HIS A 243 -11.45 -1.73 9.55
CA HIS A 243 -10.56 -1.88 10.69
C HIS A 243 -9.51 -2.93 10.34
N THR A 244 -8.28 -2.67 10.75
CA THR A 244 -7.26 -3.71 10.80
C THR A 244 -7.69 -4.79 11.79
N GLY A 245 -7.55 -6.06 11.39
CA GLY A 245 -7.90 -7.18 12.26
C GLY A 245 -6.89 -7.34 13.39
N LEU A 246 -7.20 -8.17 14.38
CA LEU A 246 -6.26 -8.54 15.44
C LEU A 246 -6.13 -10.07 15.51
N GLY A 247 -4.90 -10.58 15.48
CA GLY A 247 -4.61 -12.01 15.45
C GLY A 247 -3.60 -12.44 16.52
N ALA A 248 -3.70 -13.69 16.98
CA ALA A 248 -2.67 -14.29 17.84
C ALA A 248 -1.65 -15.04 16.98
N VAL A 249 -0.36 -14.70 17.09
CA VAL A 249 0.69 -15.24 16.21
C VAL A 249 2.03 -15.41 16.93
N TYR A 250 2.90 -16.25 16.38
CA TYR A 250 4.33 -16.22 16.69
C TYR A 250 5.03 -15.29 15.69
N VAL A 251 5.38 -14.06 16.09
CA VAL A 251 6.00 -13.08 15.17
C VAL A 251 7.27 -13.58 14.45
N THR A 252 7.95 -14.59 15.02
CA THR A 252 9.09 -15.25 14.39
C THR A 252 8.90 -16.77 14.37
N ASN A 253 9.08 -17.41 15.52
CA ASN A 253 8.85 -18.84 15.72
C ASN A 253 8.68 -19.17 17.21
N PRO A 254 8.10 -20.33 17.56
CA PRO A 254 7.83 -20.73 18.95
C PRO A 254 9.06 -20.89 19.86
N LEU A 255 10.29 -20.95 19.33
CA LEU A 255 11.51 -21.03 20.14
C LEU A 255 12.06 -19.64 20.51
N ARG A 256 11.67 -18.60 19.76
CA ARG A 256 12.24 -17.26 19.85
C ARG A 256 11.29 -16.23 20.43
N CYS A 257 9.99 -16.46 20.36
CA CYS A 257 8.99 -15.55 20.92
C CYS A 257 7.82 -16.31 21.56
N ASP A 258 7.22 -15.66 22.56
CA ASP A 258 5.88 -16.00 23.01
C ASP A 258 4.85 -15.55 21.97
N ILE A 259 3.62 -16.04 22.10
CA ILE A 259 2.49 -15.60 21.27
C ILE A 259 2.18 -14.14 21.59
N THR A 260 2.07 -13.32 20.56
CA THR A 260 1.65 -11.92 20.67
C THR A 260 0.35 -11.68 19.91
N LYS A 261 -0.29 -10.55 20.19
CA LYS A 261 -1.49 -10.10 19.49
C LYS A 261 -1.07 -9.05 18.49
N GLU A 262 -1.04 -9.42 17.23
CA GLU A 262 -0.57 -8.58 16.15
C GLU A 262 -1.73 -8.08 15.29
N GLU A 263 -1.52 -6.90 14.73
CA GLU A 263 -2.41 -6.34 13.72
C GLU A 263 -2.39 -7.20 12.45
N LEU A 264 -3.57 -7.51 11.91
CA LEU A 264 -3.74 -8.17 10.62
C LEU A 264 -3.88 -7.08 9.56
N LEU A 265 -2.74 -6.69 9.00
CA LEU A 265 -2.65 -5.65 7.98
C LEU A 265 -3.37 -6.08 6.71
N HIS A 266 -3.96 -5.10 5.99
CA HIS A 266 -4.60 -5.30 4.69
C HIS A 266 -5.83 -6.22 4.69
N LEU A 267 -6.44 -6.47 5.85
CA LEU A 267 -7.64 -7.30 5.97
C LEU A 267 -8.86 -6.62 5.31
N THR A 268 -9.54 -7.35 4.44
CA THR A 268 -10.71 -6.82 3.69
C THR A 268 -11.97 -7.67 3.88
N ALA A 269 -11.90 -8.74 4.68
CA ALA A 269 -12.98 -9.66 4.95
C ALA A 269 -13.05 -10.00 6.45
N THR A 270 -14.13 -10.66 6.86
CA THR A 270 -14.26 -11.26 8.19
C THR A 270 -13.47 -12.56 8.32
N THR A 271 -12.95 -13.09 7.22
CA THR A 271 -11.99 -14.20 7.18
C THR A 271 -10.57 -13.69 6.97
N PRO A 272 -9.51 -14.53 7.12
CA PRO A 272 -8.12 -14.18 6.80
C PRO A 272 -7.86 -13.97 5.30
N THR A 273 -8.61 -13.03 4.72
CA THR A 273 -8.56 -12.60 3.32
C THR A 273 -8.45 -11.08 3.27
N GLY A 274 -7.48 -10.61 2.50
CA GLY A 274 -7.16 -9.20 2.35
C GLY A 274 -6.56 -8.88 1.00
N GLU A 275 -5.98 -7.69 0.88
CA GLU A 275 -5.46 -7.17 -0.38
C GLU A 275 -4.34 -8.04 -1.00
N PHE A 276 -3.47 -8.60 -0.14
CA PHE A 276 -2.26 -9.32 -0.58
C PHE A 276 -2.21 -10.79 -0.19
N CYS A 277 -3.15 -11.26 0.63
CA CYS A 277 -3.21 -12.65 1.10
C CYS A 277 -4.64 -13.14 1.19
N ALA A 278 -4.88 -14.38 0.79
CA ALA A 278 -6.10 -15.13 1.07
C ALA A 278 -5.70 -16.51 1.59
N VAL A 279 -5.91 -16.76 2.87
CA VAL A 279 -5.56 -18.04 3.49
C VAL A 279 -6.64 -19.07 3.23
N ASP A 280 -6.22 -20.31 2.96
CA ASP A 280 -7.06 -21.49 2.76
C ASP A 280 -6.66 -22.53 3.80
N ASN A 281 -7.64 -23.01 4.59
CA ASN A 281 -7.44 -24.05 5.58
C ASN A 281 -7.88 -25.40 5.00
N GLU A 282 -6.94 -26.34 4.79
CA GLU A 282 -7.31 -27.65 4.24
C GLU A 282 -8.06 -28.55 5.26
N ASP A 283 -7.89 -28.30 6.56
CA ASP A 283 -8.50 -29.08 7.63
C ASP A 283 -9.94 -28.66 7.97
N GLY A 284 -10.45 -27.54 7.44
CA GLY A 284 -11.78 -27.05 7.76
C GLY A 284 -12.16 -25.71 7.12
N PRO A 285 -13.32 -25.16 7.47
CA PRO A 285 -13.65 -23.79 7.08
C PRO A 285 -12.63 -22.82 7.67
N GLU A 286 -12.39 -21.70 6.98
CA GLU A 286 -11.53 -20.63 7.48
C GLU A 286 -12.15 -19.97 8.72
N SER A 287 -11.31 -19.33 9.52
CA SER A 287 -11.76 -18.44 10.58
C SER A 287 -12.69 -17.37 10.01
N ASP A 288 -13.82 -17.11 10.66
CA ASP A 288 -14.79 -16.08 10.25
C ASP A 288 -15.29 -15.31 11.48
N ARG A 289 -14.95 -14.02 11.54
CA ARG A 289 -15.13 -13.15 12.71
C ARG A 289 -15.65 -11.79 12.26
N GLU A 290 -16.92 -11.49 12.57
CA GLU A 290 -17.54 -10.18 12.27
C GLU A 290 -16.81 -9.00 12.94
N ASP A 291 -16.16 -9.24 14.09
CA ASP A 291 -15.38 -8.24 14.82
C ASP A 291 -13.92 -8.14 14.35
N SER A 292 -13.51 -8.97 13.39
CA SER A 292 -12.12 -9.11 12.90
C SER A 292 -11.11 -9.39 14.02
N ILE A 293 -11.55 -9.96 15.16
CA ILE A 293 -10.69 -10.43 16.25
C ILE A 293 -10.53 -11.95 16.13
N HIS A 294 -9.38 -12.36 15.60
CA HIS A 294 -9.00 -13.74 15.31
C HIS A 294 -7.97 -14.27 16.33
N ILE A 295 -8.35 -14.31 17.60
CA ILE A 295 -7.48 -14.79 18.67
C ILE A 295 -7.84 -16.23 19.00
N TYR A 296 -6.92 -17.14 18.71
CA TYR A 296 -7.05 -18.57 18.93
C TYR A 296 -5.88 -19.09 19.78
N GLU A 297 -6.12 -20.17 20.52
CA GLU A 297 -5.06 -20.92 21.18
C GLU A 297 -4.31 -21.79 20.14
N PRO A 298 -3.02 -22.11 20.34
CA PRO A 298 -2.23 -22.90 19.39
C PRO A 298 -2.76 -24.28 19.04
N GLU A 299 -3.67 -24.84 19.84
CA GLU A 299 -4.29 -26.14 19.55
C GLU A 299 -5.47 -26.03 18.55
N ASN A 300 -5.91 -24.82 18.24
CA ASN A 300 -6.97 -24.57 17.28
C ASN A 300 -6.38 -24.40 15.87
N THR A 301 -6.97 -25.08 14.88
CA THR A 301 -6.52 -25.04 13.46
C THR A 301 -6.58 -23.66 12.82
N HIS A 302 -7.34 -22.72 13.38
CA HIS A 302 -7.31 -21.35 12.90
C HIS A 302 -6.03 -20.60 13.31
N PHE A 303 -5.27 -21.07 14.30
CA PHE A 303 -4.07 -20.36 14.75
C PHE A 303 -3.02 -20.22 13.63
N GLU A 304 -2.78 -21.29 12.88
CA GLU A 304 -1.88 -21.29 11.71
C GLU A 304 -2.38 -20.37 10.60
N GLU A 305 -3.70 -20.29 10.38
CA GLU A 305 -4.26 -19.40 9.36
C GLU A 305 -3.90 -17.94 9.65
N ILE A 306 -4.05 -17.54 10.91
CA ILE A 306 -3.80 -16.16 11.35
C ILE A 306 -2.30 -15.84 11.31
N GLY A 307 -1.46 -16.79 11.74
CA GLY A 307 -0.01 -16.71 11.58
C GLY A 307 0.38 -16.52 10.11
N MET A 308 -0.15 -17.37 9.22
CA MET A 308 0.17 -17.31 7.81
C MET A 308 -0.26 -16.00 7.16
N TYR A 309 -1.46 -15.51 7.47
CA TYR A 309 -1.92 -14.21 6.98
C TYR A 309 -0.97 -13.07 7.40
N ASN A 310 -0.57 -13.04 8.67
CA ASN A 310 0.37 -12.06 9.19
C ASN A 310 1.75 -12.16 8.49
N TYR A 311 2.27 -13.37 8.29
CA TYR A 311 3.57 -13.53 7.64
C TYR A 311 3.55 -13.09 6.18
N ILE A 312 2.54 -13.50 5.41
CA ILE A 312 2.44 -13.19 3.97
C ILE A 312 2.27 -11.68 3.74
N THR A 313 1.49 -11.01 4.57
CA THR A 313 1.33 -9.55 4.50
C THR A 313 2.61 -8.81 4.91
N THR A 314 3.30 -9.28 5.96
CA THR A 314 4.59 -8.70 6.40
C THR A 314 5.67 -8.77 5.32
N ILE A 315 5.86 -9.93 4.69
CA ILE A 315 6.87 -10.08 3.63
C ILE A 315 6.46 -9.35 2.35
N HIS A 316 5.16 -9.27 2.03
CA HIS A 316 4.68 -8.44 0.93
C HIS A 316 5.07 -6.98 1.15
N ASP A 317 4.78 -6.43 2.33
CA ASP A 317 5.12 -5.05 2.68
C ASP A 317 6.62 -4.79 2.63
N PHE A 318 7.45 -5.74 3.10
CA PHE A 318 8.89 -5.67 2.94
C PHE A 318 9.30 -5.50 1.47
N PHE A 319 8.79 -6.34 0.55
CA PHE A 319 9.10 -6.20 -0.88
C PHE A 319 8.52 -4.93 -1.50
N LYS A 320 7.38 -4.42 -1.00
CA LYS A 320 6.85 -3.11 -1.39
C LYS A 320 7.81 -1.98 -1.07
N THR A 321 8.53 -2.05 0.07
CA THR A 321 9.58 -1.06 0.38
C THR A 321 10.74 -1.08 -0.62
N LEU A 322 10.98 -2.22 -1.27
CA LEU A 322 11.96 -2.38 -2.36
C LEU A 322 11.39 -1.99 -3.74
N GLY A 323 10.13 -1.54 -3.79
CA GLY A 323 9.45 -1.11 -5.02
C GLY A 323 8.82 -2.23 -5.82
N HIS A 324 8.54 -3.39 -5.21
CA HIS A 324 7.84 -4.48 -5.88
C HIS A 324 6.32 -4.25 -5.92
N ASP A 325 5.70 -4.36 -7.10
CA ASP A 325 4.25 -4.14 -7.30
C ASP A 325 3.55 -5.27 -8.08
N LYS A 326 4.29 -6.27 -8.58
CA LYS A 326 3.76 -7.32 -9.47
C LYS A 326 2.86 -8.33 -8.76
N LEU A 327 2.86 -8.31 -7.43
CA LEU A 327 2.08 -9.19 -6.56
C LEU A 327 1.08 -8.43 -5.70
N ASP A 328 0.69 -7.21 -6.10
CA ASP A 328 -0.38 -6.40 -5.48
C ASP A 328 -1.77 -7.02 -5.75
N ARG A 329 -1.96 -8.24 -5.25
CA ARG A 329 -3.18 -9.03 -5.37
C ARG A 329 -3.16 -10.13 -4.30
N PRO A 330 -4.32 -10.68 -3.92
CA PRO A 330 -4.37 -11.74 -2.92
C PRO A 330 -3.58 -12.97 -3.41
N MET A 331 -2.53 -13.34 -2.67
CA MET A 331 -1.85 -14.61 -2.85
C MET A 331 -2.55 -15.67 -2.02
N LYS A 332 -2.93 -16.77 -2.68
CA LYS A 332 -3.46 -17.93 -1.97
C LYS A 332 -2.36 -18.53 -1.09
N ALA A 333 -2.64 -18.69 0.20
CA ALA A 333 -1.74 -19.33 1.15
C ALA A 333 -2.44 -20.50 1.83
N VAL A 334 -1.99 -21.73 1.57
CA VAL A 334 -2.61 -22.95 2.11
C VAL A 334 -1.90 -23.36 3.38
N VAL A 335 -2.65 -23.55 4.47
CA VAL A 335 -2.18 -24.16 5.72
C VAL A 335 -2.81 -25.54 5.91
N HIS A 336 -2.23 -26.36 6.80
CA HIS A 336 -2.63 -27.75 7.03
C HIS A 336 -2.56 -28.62 5.77
N LEU A 337 -1.58 -28.34 4.90
CA LEU A 337 -1.48 -29.00 3.60
C LEU A 337 -1.26 -30.51 3.75
N GLY A 338 -2.25 -31.30 3.35
CA GLY A 338 -2.23 -32.76 3.38
C GLY A 338 -1.94 -33.38 4.76
N ASP A 339 -1.86 -34.71 4.80
CA ASP A 339 -1.69 -35.45 6.06
C ASP A 339 -0.24 -35.37 6.60
N ASN A 340 -0.01 -34.50 7.61
CA ASN A 340 1.31 -34.33 8.27
C ASN A 340 2.46 -34.15 7.27
N TYR A 341 2.25 -33.34 6.23
CA TYR A 341 3.20 -33.19 5.13
C TYR A 341 4.49 -32.47 5.59
N ASP A 342 5.64 -33.12 5.40
CA ASP A 342 6.97 -32.61 5.78
C ASP A 342 7.54 -31.63 4.72
N ASN A 343 6.76 -30.65 4.27
CA ASN A 343 7.27 -29.63 3.35
C ASN A 343 6.41 -28.36 3.29
N ALA A 344 7.02 -27.30 2.75
CA ALA A 344 6.36 -26.10 2.26
C ALA A 344 6.85 -25.83 0.83
N TYR A 345 6.06 -25.09 0.04
CA TYR A 345 6.47 -24.69 -1.31
C TYR A 345 5.68 -23.52 -1.86
N PHE A 346 6.32 -22.75 -2.74
CA PHE A 346 5.67 -21.92 -3.75
C PHE A 346 5.39 -22.70 -5.04
N SER A 347 4.17 -22.56 -5.56
CA SER A 347 3.75 -23.14 -6.84
C SER A 347 3.59 -22.06 -7.91
N PRO A 348 4.52 -21.92 -8.88
CA PRO A 348 4.43 -20.86 -9.89
C PRO A 348 3.25 -21.03 -10.86
N TRP A 349 2.76 -22.25 -11.06
CA TRP A 349 1.61 -22.52 -11.93
C TRP A 349 0.27 -22.25 -11.26
N GLN A 350 0.19 -22.36 -9.93
CA GLN A 350 -1.02 -22.07 -9.17
C GLN A 350 -0.99 -20.65 -8.59
N GLY A 351 0.18 -20.02 -8.50
CA GLY A 351 0.35 -18.69 -7.92
C GLY A 351 0.02 -18.67 -6.43
N MET A 352 0.40 -19.74 -5.72
CA MET A 352 0.09 -19.95 -4.31
C MET A 352 1.30 -20.46 -3.54
N VAL A 353 1.28 -20.28 -2.23
CA VAL A 353 2.20 -20.91 -1.28
C VAL A 353 1.44 -21.92 -0.43
N ALA A 354 2.09 -23.00 0.00
CA ALA A 354 1.43 -24.06 0.76
C ALA A 354 2.36 -24.63 1.83
N PHE A 355 1.82 -24.93 3.01
CA PHE A 355 2.56 -25.31 4.21
C PHE A 355 1.91 -26.51 4.90
N GLY A 356 2.68 -27.58 5.09
CA GLY A 356 2.24 -28.76 5.82
C GLY A 356 2.43 -28.67 7.33
N ASP A 357 1.73 -29.55 8.04
CA ASP A 357 1.83 -29.66 9.50
C ASP A 357 3.07 -30.42 10.00
N GLY A 358 3.78 -31.09 9.09
CA GLY A 358 4.97 -31.85 9.41
C GLY A 358 4.68 -33.16 10.17
N ASN A 359 5.52 -34.15 9.92
CA ASN A 359 5.59 -35.41 10.64
C ASN A 359 6.94 -35.53 11.35
N LYS A 360 8.04 -35.44 10.59
CA LYS A 360 9.41 -35.31 11.13
C LYS A 360 9.71 -33.86 11.51
N PHE A 361 9.22 -32.92 10.71
CA PHE A 361 9.24 -31.51 11.02
C PHE A 361 8.13 -31.17 12.01
N ASN A 362 8.30 -30.02 12.68
CA ASN A 362 7.17 -29.32 13.27
C ASN A 362 6.36 -28.59 12.19
N CYS A 363 5.15 -28.14 12.54
CA CYS A 363 4.28 -27.39 11.63
C CYS A 363 5.01 -26.20 11.01
N LEU A 364 5.09 -26.20 9.68
CA LEU A 364 5.86 -25.21 8.91
C LEU A 364 5.15 -23.86 8.86
N ALA A 365 3.83 -23.83 9.04
CA ALA A 365 3.03 -22.61 9.14
C ALA A 365 3.26 -21.84 10.45
N ARG A 366 4.05 -22.36 11.40
CA ARG A 366 4.38 -21.67 12.67
C ARG A 366 5.72 -20.93 12.64
N GLU A 367 6.42 -20.89 11.51
CA GLU A 367 7.72 -20.22 11.41
C GLU A 367 7.75 -19.21 10.27
N ALA A 368 7.85 -17.93 10.62
CA ALA A 368 7.78 -16.81 9.70
C ALA A 368 8.87 -16.89 8.60
N SER A 369 10.08 -17.31 8.94
CA SER A 369 11.18 -17.41 7.97
C SER A 369 10.89 -18.39 6.84
N VAL A 370 10.08 -19.44 7.09
CA VAL A 370 9.66 -20.39 6.04
C VAL A 370 8.64 -19.72 5.13
N ALA A 371 7.65 -19.03 5.69
CA ALA A 371 6.68 -18.26 4.90
C ALA A 371 7.35 -17.18 4.04
N TYR A 372 8.34 -16.48 4.60
CA TYR A 372 9.10 -15.45 3.90
C TYR A 372 9.94 -16.04 2.75
N HIS A 373 10.52 -17.22 2.95
CA HIS A 373 11.26 -17.94 1.91
C HIS A 373 10.34 -18.30 0.74
N GLU A 374 9.19 -18.92 1.01
CA GLU A 374 8.25 -19.31 -0.05
C GLU A 374 7.67 -18.09 -0.79
N TYR A 375 7.33 -17.01 -0.07
CA TYR A 375 6.88 -15.78 -0.70
C TYR A 375 7.98 -15.15 -1.57
N SER A 376 9.23 -15.23 -1.14
CA SER A 376 10.37 -14.74 -1.92
C SER A 376 10.47 -15.46 -3.26
N HIS A 377 10.23 -16.77 -3.33
CA HIS A 377 10.14 -17.45 -4.63
C HIS A 377 9.06 -16.87 -5.55
N ALA A 378 7.90 -16.48 -5.01
CA ALA A 378 6.84 -15.83 -5.78
C ALA A 378 7.32 -14.49 -6.38
N VAL A 379 7.98 -13.67 -5.57
CA VAL A 379 8.55 -12.38 -6.00
C VAL A 379 9.61 -12.60 -7.08
N LEU A 380 10.59 -13.45 -6.83
CA LEU A 380 11.68 -13.75 -7.76
C LEU A 380 11.13 -14.27 -9.10
N ASN A 381 10.19 -15.22 -9.05
CA ASN A 381 9.56 -15.78 -10.25
C ASN A 381 8.76 -14.73 -11.06
N SER A 382 8.14 -13.75 -10.39
CA SER A 382 7.43 -12.65 -11.07
C SER A 382 8.37 -11.67 -11.80
N ILE A 383 9.65 -11.62 -11.40
CA ILE A 383 10.69 -10.82 -12.03
C ILE A 383 11.34 -11.63 -13.15
N LYS A 384 11.92 -12.79 -12.83
CA LYS A 384 12.52 -13.72 -13.78
C LYS A 384 12.35 -15.17 -13.36
N TYR A 385 11.88 -15.97 -14.30
CA TYR A 385 11.94 -17.42 -14.17
C TYR A 385 13.39 -17.91 -14.22
N LEU A 386 13.84 -18.57 -13.14
CA LEU A 386 15.08 -19.33 -13.07
C LEU A 386 14.72 -20.82 -13.03
N ALA A 387 15.37 -21.63 -13.87
CA ALA A 387 15.16 -23.06 -13.88
C ALA A 387 15.66 -23.63 -12.55
N TYR A 388 14.81 -24.39 -11.88
CA TYR A 388 15.05 -24.93 -10.55
C TYR A 388 15.96 -26.16 -10.60
N SER A 389 17.20 -25.94 -11.05
CA SER A 389 18.20 -26.97 -11.30
C SER A 389 19.61 -26.35 -11.35
N GLY A 390 20.61 -27.05 -10.80
CA GLY A 390 21.99 -26.57 -10.77
C GLY A 390 22.13 -25.17 -10.16
N GLU A 391 23.12 -24.40 -10.63
CA GLU A 391 23.40 -23.05 -10.12
C GLU A 391 22.23 -22.07 -10.25
N SER A 392 21.35 -22.21 -11.25
CA SER A 392 20.18 -21.32 -11.38
C SER A 392 19.12 -21.60 -10.32
N GLY A 393 18.96 -22.86 -9.93
CA GLY A 393 18.13 -23.23 -8.78
C GLY A 393 18.75 -22.79 -7.47
N ALA A 394 20.07 -22.99 -7.31
CA ALA A 394 20.81 -22.54 -6.13
C ALA A 394 20.78 -21.00 -5.95
N LEU A 395 20.84 -20.23 -7.05
CA LEU A 395 20.64 -18.79 -7.04
C LEU A 395 19.24 -18.39 -6.56
N ASN A 396 18.22 -19.18 -6.89
CA ASN A 396 16.86 -18.95 -6.47
C ASN A 396 16.70 -19.24 -4.97
N GLU A 397 17.15 -20.42 -4.52
CA GLU A 397 17.18 -20.82 -3.11
C GLU A 397 17.93 -19.83 -2.22
N GLY A 398 19.17 -19.49 -2.58
CA GLY A 398 19.99 -18.59 -1.78
C GLY A 398 19.43 -17.17 -1.70
N GLN A 399 18.71 -16.70 -2.73
CA GLN A 399 18.01 -15.41 -2.67
C GLN A 399 16.77 -15.47 -1.79
N ALA A 400 16.00 -16.56 -1.85
CA ALA A 400 14.84 -16.75 -0.98
C ALA A 400 15.27 -16.84 0.49
N ASP A 401 16.34 -17.58 0.80
CA ASP A 401 16.96 -17.62 2.13
C ASP A 401 17.43 -16.22 2.58
N TYR A 402 18.11 -15.46 1.70
CA TYR A 402 18.59 -14.11 2.03
C TYR A 402 17.44 -13.17 2.45
N PHE A 403 16.37 -13.11 1.66
CA PHE A 403 15.27 -12.19 1.97
C PHE A 403 14.53 -12.61 3.23
N ALA A 404 14.29 -13.91 3.43
CA ALA A 404 13.71 -14.40 4.67
C ALA A 404 14.53 -14.00 5.90
N CYS A 405 15.85 -14.21 5.85
CA CYS A 405 16.79 -13.80 6.90
C CYS A 405 16.90 -12.27 7.05
N SER A 406 16.74 -11.51 5.96
CA SER A 406 16.79 -10.04 6.02
C SER A 406 15.55 -9.44 6.68
N VAL A 407 14.37 -10.05 6.51
CA VAL A 407 13.14 -9.62 7.20
C VAL A 407 13.21 -9.94 8.69
N THR A 408 13.70 -11.11 9.07
CA THR A 408 13.84 -11.51 10.48
C THR A 408 15.05 -10.89 11.19
N ASP A 409 16.00 -10.31 10.44
CA ASP A 409 17.33 -9.91 10.93
C ASP A 409 18.05 -11.05 11.67
N ASP A 410 17.87 -12.28 11.18
CA ASP A 410 18.43 -13.51 11.73
C ASP A 410 19.05 -14.35 10.60
N PRO A 411 20.34 -14.73 10.68
CA PRO A 411 20.95 -15.59 9.65
C PRO A 411 20.42 -17.04 9.65
N LEU A 412 19.63 -17.44 10.64
CA LEU A 412 19.09 -18.78 10.76
C LEU A 412 17.71 -18.91 10.10
N LEU A 413 17.45 -20.08 9.53
CA LEU A 413 16.18 -20.43 8.91
C LEU A 413 15.71 -21.80 9.41
N GLY A 414 14.42 -21.93 9.75
CA GLY A 414 13.80 -23.21 10.05
C GLY A 414 14.20 -23.79 11.41
N GLU A 415 14.46 -22.96 12.41
CA GLU A 415 14.83 -23.37 13.77
C GLU A 415 13.73 -24.22 14.41
N TRP A 416 12.50 -23.72 14.36
CA TRP A 416 11.34 -24.43 14.91
C TRP A 416 11.04 -25.67 14.08
N VAL A 417 11.04 -25.56 12.75
CA VAL A 417 10.74 -26.66 11.84
C VAL A 417 11.55 -27.92 12.14
N VAL A 418 12.86 -27.80 12.42
CA VAL A 418 13.72 -28.96 12.67
C VAL A 418 13.97 -29.28 14.14
N ALA A 419 13.39 -28.52 15.08
CA ALA A 419 13.62 -28.69 16.51
C ALA A 419 13.25 -30.11 17.00
N LYS A 420 12.17 -30.69 16.46
CA LYS A 420 11.74 -32.08 16.72
C LYS A 420 12.80 -33.12 16.32
N MET A 421 13.70 -32.75 15.41
CA MET A 421 14.81 -33.58 14.95
C MET A 421 16.11 -33.34 15.74
N GLU A 422 16.06 -32.57 16.83
CA GLU A 422 17.22 -32.18 17.64
C GLU A 422 18.31 -31.43 16.83
N LYS A 423 17.89 -30.75 15.76
CA LYS A 423 18.76 -29.87 14.97
C LYS A 423 18.53 -28.41 15.37
N PRO A 424 19.58 -27.57 15.35
CA PRO A 424 19.45 -26.17 15.76
C PRO A 424 18.73 -25.30 14.72
N PHE A 425 18.85 -25.62 13.43
CA PHE A 425 18.27 -24.88 12.31
C PHE A 425 18.24 -25.76 11.05
N LEU A 426 17.39 -25.41 10.08
CA LEU A 426 17.36 -26.04 8.77
C LEU A 426 18.53 -25.55 7.91
N ARG A 427 18.71 -24.23 7.84
CA ARG A 427 19.81 -23.57 7.10
C ARG A 427 20.31 -22.34 7.87
N ASN A 428 21.55 -21.96 7.57
CA ASN A 428 22.21 -20.78 8.10
C ASN A 428 22.94 -20.07 6.95
N VAL A 429 22.55 -18.83 6.65
CA VAL A 429 23.21 -18.03 5.61
C VAL A 429 24.57 -17.49 6.08
N GLU A 430 24.86 -17.50 7.39
CA GLU A 430 26.19 -17.25 7.92
C GLU A 430 26.99 -18.56 8.05
N ASN A 431 27.62 -18.97 6.95
CA ASN A 431 28.43 -20.19 6.87
C ASN A 431 29.75 -19.94 6.12
N ASP A 432 30.65 -20.94 6.11
CA ASP A 432 31.98 -20.84 5.49
C ASP A 432 32.08 -21.56 4.12
N LEU A 433 30.96 -21.88 3.48
CA LEU A 433 30.98 -22.61 2.20
C LEU A 433 31.61 -21.76 1.08
N HIS A 434 32.31 -22.42 0.17
CA HIS A 434 33.15 -21.82 -0.84
C HIS A 434 32.97 -22.47 -2.23
N TYR A 435 32.97 -21.64 -3.28
CA TYR A 435 32.85 -22.09 -4.67
C TYR A 435 34.23 -22.24 -5.34
N PRO A 436 34.47 -23.30 -6.14
CA PRO A 436 33.53 -24.35 -6.55
C PRO A 436 33.57 -25.62 -5.68
N GLU A 437 34.41 -25.68 -4.66
CA GLU A 437 34.74 -26.91 -3.93
C GLU A 437 33.53 -27.54 -3.23
N ASP A 438 32.57 -26.73 -2.78
CA ASP A 438 31.40 -27.16 -2.03
C ASP A 438 30.13 -27.37 -2.89
N ILE A 439 30.25 -27.36 -4.23
CA ILE A 439 29.13 -27.68 -5.12
C ILE A 439 28.79 -29.18 -5.05
N HIS A 440 27.52 -29.47 -4.77
CA HIS A 440 26.94 -30.82 -4.65
C HIS A 440 25.96 -31.17 -5.77
N GLY A 441 25.48 -30.20 -6.55
CA GLY A 441 24.52 -30.41 -7.63
C GLY A 441 23.06 -30.56 -7.14
N GLU A 442 22.80 -30.15 -5.91
CA GLU A 442 21.48 -30.09 -5.29
C GLU A 442 21.20 -28.64 -4.90
N VAL A 443 20.03 -28.12 -5.29
CA VAL A 443 19.78 -26.67 -5.29
C VAL A 443 19.75 -26.07 -3.89
N HIS A 444 19.25 -26.78 -2.87
CA HIS A 444 19.22 -26.29 -1.50
C HIS A 444 20.63 -26.34 -0.86
N ALA A 445 21.40 -27.38 -1.16
CA ALA A 445 22.78 -27.51 -0.70
C ALA A 445 23.67 -26.41 -1.30
N ASP A 446 23.61 -26.25 -2.61
CA ASP A 446 24.40 -25.27 -3.37
C ASP A 446 23.91 -23.84 -3.10
N GLY A 447 22.61 -23.67 -2.82
CA GLY A 447 21.99 -22.39 -2.50
C GLY A 447 22.56 -21.74 -1.24
N LYS A 448 23.05 -22.54 -0.28
CA LYS A 448 23.74 -22.02 0.91
C LYS A 448 25.03 -21.25 0.59
N ILE A 449 25.72 -21.59 -0.50
CA ILE A 449 26.89 -20.85 -0.98
C ILE A 449 26.45 -19.46 -1.42
N TRP A 450 25.39 -19.39 -2.25
CA TRP A 450 24.87 -18.13 -2.74
C TRP A 450 24.29 -17.28 -1.61
N GLY A 451 23.49 -17.86 -0.71
CA GLY A 451 22.95 -17.17 0.47
C GLY A 451 24.05 -16.59 1.35
N ALA A 452 25.18 -17.28 1.52
CA ALA A 452 26.32 -16.77 2.28
C ALA A 452 27.01 -15.58 1.62
N VAL A 453 27.16 -15.60 0.30
CA VAL A 453 27.67 -14.44 -0.46
C VAL A 453 26.76 -13.22 -0.24
N LEU A 454 25.45 -13.40 -0.31
CA LEU A 454 24.49 -12.32 -0.10
C LEU A 454 24.51 -11.78 1.33
N TRP A 455 24.64 -12.66 2.33
CA TRP A 455 24.76 -12.26 3.72
C TRP A 455 26.07 -11.52 4.02
N ASP A 456 27.18 -11.92 3.40
CA ASP A 456 28.46 -11.21 3.51
C ASP A 456 28.40 -9.83 2.84
N LEU A 457 27.70 -9.69 1.71
CA LEU A 457 27.43 -8.37 1.11
C LEU A 457 26.64 -7.50 2.09
N ARG A 458 25.62 -8.05 2.76
CA ARG A 458 24.86 -7.35 3.80
C ARG A 458 25.75 -6.88 4.95
N LYS A 459 26.66 -7.72 5.45
CA LYS A 459 27.61 -7.33 6.49
C LYS A 459 28.59 -6.24 6.01
N ALA A 460 29.00 -6.27 4.75
CA ALA A 460 29.94 -5.31 4.18
C ALA A 460 29.31 -3.94 3.86
N LEU A 461 28.06 -3.92 3.37
CA LEU A 461 27.43 -2.70 2.83
C LEU A 461 26.30 -2.15 3.73
N GLY A 462 25.81 -2.95 4.67
CA GLY A 462 24.61 -2.64 5.46
C GLY A 462 23.33 -3.22 4.86
N LYS A 463 22.30 -3.38 5.69
CA LYS A 463 21.02 -3.99 5.33
C LYS A 463 20.34 -3.27 4.17
N GLU A 464 20.13 -1.97 4.31
CA GLU A 464 19.32 -1.17 3.39
C GLU A 464 19.93 -1.13 1.99
N VAL A 465 21.25 -1.00 1.91
CA VAL A 465 21.99 -1.00 0.64
C VAL A 465 21.92 -2.38 -0.01
N SER A 466 22.18 -3.44 0.76
CA SER A 466 22.21 -4.80 0.22
C SER A 466 20.85 -5.32 -0.20
N ASP A 467 19.78 -5.05 0.56
CA ASP A 467 18.43 -5.49 0.20
C ASP A 467 17.99 -4.95 -1.17
N ILE A 468 18.15 -3.64 -1.39
CA ILE A 468 17.80 -2.99 -2.66
C ILE A 468 18.74 -3.47 -3.78
N LEU A 469 20.03 -3.60 -3.50
CA LEU A 469 21.03 -4.03 -4.47
C LEU A 469 20.75 -5.46 -4.96
N ILE A 470 20.51 -6.39 -4.04
CA ILE A 470 20.27 -7.80 -4.31
C ILE A 470 18.94 -7.96 -5.04
N TYR A 471 17.88 -7.33 -4.57
CA TYR A 471 16.58 -7.32 -5.25
C TYR A 471 16.68 -6.80 -6.69
N THR A 472 17.35 -5.65 -6.88
CA THR A 472 17.53 -5.05 -8.21
C THR A 472 18.39 -5.93 -9.11
N SER A 473 19.40 -6.61 -8.56
CA SER A 473 20.26 -7.51 -9.33
C SER A 473 19.48 -8.64 -10.00
N HIS A 474 18.37 -9.10 -9.42
CA HIS A 474 17.56 -10.17 -9.99
C HIS A 474 17.04 -9.82 -11.40
N TYR A 475 16.72 -8.54 -11.66
CA TYR A 475 16.31 -8.05 -12.98
C TYR A 475 17.41 -8.17 -14.05
N ASN A 476 18.68 -8.26 -13.64
CA ASN A 476 19.83 -8.37 -14.54
C ASN A 476 20.22 -9.83 -14.85
N LEU A 477 19.64 -10.81 -14.16
CA LEU A 477 19.95 -12.22 -14.38
C LEU A 477 19.48 -12.73 -15.74
N LYS A 478 20.20 -13.70 -16.31
CA LYS A 478 19.70 -14.44 -17.47
C LYS A 478 18.57 -15.37 -17.02
N SER A 479 17.40 -15.29 -17.67
CA SER A 479 16.29 -16.23 -17.44
C SER A 479 16.72 -17.67 -17.74
N SER A 480 16.12 -18.64 -17.04
CA SER A 480 16.40 -20.08 -17.06
C SER A 480 17.72 -20.52 -16.42
N SER A 481 18.86 -20.38 -17.10
CA SER A 481 20.09 -21.14 -16.82
C SER A 481 21.27 -20.25 -16.38
N CYS A 482 21.03 -19.35 -15.43
CA CYS A 482 22.08 -18.51 -14.86
C CYS A 482 23.09 -19.32 -14.03
N LYS A 483 24.30 -18.77 -13.95
CA LYS A 483 25.43 -19.25 -13.16
C LYS A 483 25.77 -18.25 -12.06
N PHE A 484 26.50 -18.67 -11.04
CA PHE A 484 26.93 -17.78 -9.94
C PHE A 484 27.71 -16.57 -10.48
N ILE A 485 28.51 -16.75 -11.54
CA ILE A 485 29.20 -15.64 -12.20
C ILE A 485 28.23 -14.66 -12.90
N ASP A 486 27.07 -15.11 -13.37
CA ASP A 486 26.02 -14.23 -13.88
C ASP A 486 25.40 -13.42 -12.74
N GLY A 487 25.23 -14.04 -11.56
CA GLY A 487 24.79 -13.37 -10.34
C GLY A 487 25.75 -12.26 -9.90
N TYR A 488 27.05 -12.55 -9.91
CA TYR A 488 28.09 -11.54 -9.67
C TYR A 488 27.97 -10.35 -10.64
N ASN A 489 27.90 -10.64 -11.94
CA ASN A 489 27.76 -9.60 -12.98
C ASN A 489 26.47 -8.79 -12.80
N ALA A 490 25.38 -9.45 -12.39
CA ALA A 490 24.10 -8.82 -12.14
C ALA A 490 24.15 -7.84 -10.96
N ILE A 491 24.85 -8.20 -9.87
CA ILE A 491 25.06 -7.34 -8.69
C ILE A 491 25.95 -6.15 -9.04
N ILE A 492 27.06 -6.35 -9.75
CA ILE A 492 27.92 -5.25 -10.22
C ILE A 492 27.13 -4.28 -11.12
N THR A 493 26.26 -4.81 -11.98
CA THR A 493 25.41 -4.00 -12.87
C THR A 493 24.37 -3.20 -12.08
N ALA A 494 23.77 -3.82 -11.07
CA ALA A 494 22.85 -3.13 -10.17
C ALA A 494 23.57 -2.01 -9.38
N ASP A 495 24.76 -2.25 -8.86
CA ASP A 495 25.53 -1.24 -8.10
C ASP A 495 25.92 -0.04 -8.97
N LYS A 496 26.32 -0.28 -10.22
CA LYS A 496 26.59 0.80 -11.18
C LYS A 496 25.36 1.66 -11.46
N THR A 497 24.18 1.05 -11.46
CA THR A 497 22.92 1.73 -11.76
C THR A 497 22.39 2.50 -10.54
N LEU A 498 22.42 1.87 -9.36
CA LEU A 498 21.85 2.43 -8.14
C LEU A 498 22.81 3.35 -7.39
N ASN A 499 24.09 2.98 -7.35
CA ASN A 499 25.09 3.57 -6.47
C ASN A 499 26.29 4.13 -7.24
N GLU A 500 26.21 4.25 -8.56
CA GLU A 500 27.29 4.75 -9.42
C GLU A 500 28.59 3.92 -9.31
N GLY A 501 28.50 2.65 -8.88
CA GLY A 501 29.64 1.75 -8.73
C GLY A 501 30.47 1.96 -7.46
N LYS A 502 29.95 2.72 -6.47
CA LYS A 502 30.66 3.04 -5.22
C LYS A 502 31.02 1.81 -4.39
N ASN A 503 30.29 0.71 -4.52
CA ASN A 503 30.47 -0.47 -3.69
C ASN A 503 31.25 -1.59 -4.39
N ILE A 504 31.70 -1.39 -5.63
CA ILE A 504 32.37 -2.43 -6.44
C ILE A 504 33.56 -3.06 -5.71
N GLU A 505 34.41 -2.28 -5.04
CA GLU A 505 35.57 -2.83 -4.33
C GLU A 505 35.16 -3.81 -3.21
N ALA A 506 34.12 -3.48 -2.46
CA ALA A 506 33.59 -4.35 -1.40
C ALA A 506 32.89 -5.58 -1.98
N ILE A 507 32.13 -5.42 -3.07
CA ILE A 507 31.48 -6.52 -3.79
C ILE A 507 32.54 -7.49 -4.32
N ASP A 508 33.54 -6.99 -5.06
CA ASP A 508 34.63 -7.79 -5.62
C ASP A 508 35.34 -8.59 -4.52
N LYS A 509 35.59 -7.97 -3.36
CA LYS A 509 36.19 -8.63 -2.21
C LYS A 509 35.33 -9.79 -1.69
N VAL A 510 34.03 -9.58 -1.47
CA VAL A 510 33.13 -10.62 -0.96
C VAL A 510 33.06 -11.81 -1.94
N PHE A 511 32.91 -11.52 -3.24
CA PHE A 511 32.87 -12.58 -4.26
C PHE A 511 34.19 -13.33 -4.39
N ALA A 512 35.33 -12.64 -4.27
CA ALA A 512 36.65 -13.27 -4.27
C ALA A 512 36.87 -14.16 -3.04
N ASP A 513 36.47 -13.69 -1.84
CA ASP A 513 36.58 -14.46 -0.60
C ASP A 513 35.68 -15.73 -0.61
N ARG A 514 34.64 -15.76 -1.46
CA ARG A 514 33.73 -16.90 -1.69
C ARG A 514 34.07 -17.73 -2.93
N GLY A 515 35.14 -17.38 -3.64
CA GLY A 515 35.64 -18.12 -4.80
C GLY A 515 34.80 -17.95 -6.07
N ILE A 516 33.81 -17.06 -6.10
CA ILE A 516 33.01 -16.75 -7.28
C ILE A 516 33.75 -15.70 -8.11
N VAL A 517 34.78 -16.16 -8.80
CA VAL A 517 35.65 -15.34 -9.66
C VAL A 517 35.75 -15.94 -11.06
N ALA A 518 36.21 -15.13 -12.01
CA ALA A 518 36.41 -15.57 -13.40
C ALA A 518 37.29 -16.82 -13.51
N ALA A 519 38.29 -16.99 -12.63
CA ALA A 519 39.19 -18.14 -12.63
C ALA A 519 38.53 -19.46 -12.18
N SER A 520 37.47 -19.38 -11.38
CA SER A 520 36.72 -20.53 -10.86
C SER A 520 35.58 -20.97 -11.78
N TYR A 521 35.25 -20.16 -12.80
CA TYR A 521 34.21 -20.51 -13.76
C TYR A 521 34.71 -21.61 -14.70
N ASN A 522 33.96 -22.71 -14.79
CA ASN A 522 34.31 -23.87 -15.64
C ASN A 522 34.13 -23.62 -17.16
N GLY A 523 33.94 -22.35 -17.57
CA GLY A 523 33.90 -21.90 -18.97
C GLY A 523 34.98 -20.85 -19.25
N ALA A 524 35.17 -20.48 -20.52
CA ALA A 524 36.15 -19.44 -20.87
C ALA A 524 35.63 -18.04 -20.49
N VAL A 525 36.38 -17.32 -19.65
CA VAL A 525 36.14 -15.90 -19.35
C VAL A 525 37.24 -15.06 -19.99
N LEU A 526 36.85 -14.08 -20.82
CA LEU A 526 37.75 -13.04 -21.31
C LEU A 526 37.49 -11.76 -20.53
N THR A 527 38.50 -11.28 -19.80
CA THR A 527 38.43 -9.99 -19.12
C THR A 527 38.56 -8.83 -20.12
N ALA A 528 38.24 -7.61 -19.70
CA ALA A 528 38.52 -6.41 -20.50
C ALA A 528 40.03 -6.26 -20.82
N SER A 529 40.91 -6.76 -19.94
CA SER A 529 42.35 -6.81 -20.21
C SER A 529 42.67 -7.78 -21.34
N ASP A 530 42.05 -8.97 -21.35
CA ASP A 530 42.25 -9.97 -22.39
C ASP A 530 41.75 -9.45 -23.75
N ILE A 531 40.57 -8.83 -23.77
CA ILE A 531 40.01 -8.20 -24.99
C ILE A 531 40.91 -7.07 -25.49
N ARG A 532 41.44 -6.21 -24.60
CA ARG A 532 42.38 -5.15 -25.01
C ARG A 532 43.67 -5.72 -25.59
N ARG A 533 44.22 -6.79 -25.01
CA ARG A 533 45.40 -7.48 -25.57
C ARG A 533 45.10 -8.11 -26.93
N ILE A 534 43.93 -8.73 -27.08
CA ILE A 534 43.48 -9.29 -28.37
C ILE A 534 43.30 -8.18 -29.41
N SER A 535 42.73 -7.03 -29.02
CA SER A 535 42.57 -5.87 -29.90
C SER A 535 43.92 -5.29 -30.33
N GLN A 536 44.85 -5.11 -29.40
CA GLN A 536 46.22 -4.67 -29.69
C GLN A 536 46.96 -5.66 -30.60
N PHE A 537 46.76 -6.96 -30.37
CA PHE A 537 47.31 -8.01 -31.24
C PHE A 537 46.74 -7.91 -32.66
N LYS A 538 45.40 -7.78 -32.81
CA LYS A 538 44.74 -7.61 -34.11
C LYS A 538 45.20 -6.37 -34.86
N GLU A 539 45.29 -5.23 -34.16
CA GLU A 539 45.80 -3.97 -34.73
C GLU A 539 47.25 -4.11 -35.22
N ALA A 540 48.11 -4.81 -34.45
CA ALA A 540 49.50 -5.03 -34.83
C ALA A 540 49.68 -5.99 -36.02
N HIS A 541 48.68 -6.83 -36.32
CA HIS A 541 48.75 -7.87 -37.35
C HIS A 541 47.77 -7.66 -38.52
N ASN A 542 47.02 -6.55 -38.56
CA ASN A 542 45.98 -6.25 -39.56
C ASN A 542 44.94 -7.37 -39.74
N GLU A 543 44.47 -7.97 -38.63
CA GLU A 543 43.49 -9.09 -38.62
C GLU A 543 42.08 -8.72 -38.16
#